data_AF-A0A4Q6DWH3-F1
#
_entry.id   AF-A0A4Q6DWH3-F1
#
_cell.length_a   1.000
_cell.length_b   1.000
_cell.length_c   1.000
_cell.angle_alpha   90.00
_cell.angle_beta   90.00
_cell.angle_gamma   90.00
#
_symmetry.space_group_name_H-M   'P 1'
#
loop_
_entity.id
_entity.type
_entity.pdbx_description
1 polymer ?
#
loop_
_entity_poly.entity_id
_entity_poly.type
_entity_poly.pdbx_seq_one_letter_code
_entity_poly.pdbx_strand_id
1 'polypeptide(L)'
;MHIQLGDGGAYNALLNDVNNSKGTFSNNGQTVTWKNVDMRQVLGTLYNKYTQFNLRVSQGSFITGGTAQAAADFGGGIMTVRFQGCELVNQTYNHLLGVCTDTSPAAAIALGQSTINCPAVINIIGPNVVSFRKPNNGFCDITLDWSTLESVTGKIAQTIGHWAFLCDIFPILESEINSLINNYYFL
;
A
#
# COMPACT_ATOMS: atom_id res chain seq x y z
N MET A 1 -18.66 -3.67 0.99
CA MET A 1 -17.97 -2.35 0.98
C MET A 1 -17.18 -2.31 -0.31
N HIS A 2 -17.32 -1.25 -1.10
CA HIS A 2 -16.84 -1.22 -2.48
C HIS A 2 -15.70 -0.21 -2.61
N ILE A 3 -14.55 -0.61 -3.15
CA ILE A 3 -13.52 0.32 -3.63
C ILE A 3 -13.85 0.67 -5.08
N GLN A 4 -14.08 1.95 -5.37
CA GLN A 4 -14.28 2.49 -6.70
C GLN A 4 -13.00 3.20 -7.14
N LEU A 5 -12.28 2.61 -8.09
CA LEU A 5 -11.04 3.17 -8.62
C LEU A 5 -11.36 4.00 -9.87
N GLY A 6 -11.22 5.33 -9.81
CA GLY A 6 -11.28 6.25 -10.96
C GLY A 6 -12.31 7.40 -10.90
N ASP A 7 -11.92 8.57 -11.44
CA ASP A 7 -12.70 9.81 -11.56
C ASP A 7 -14.06 9.64 -12.26
N GLY A 8 -15.15 9.79 -11.50
CA GLY A 8 -16.32 10.52 -12.00
C GLY A 8 -17.43 9.75 -12.73
N GLY A 9 -17.59 8.44 -12.52
CA GLY A 9 -18.94 7.84 -12.67
C GLY A 9 -19.84 8.28 -11.52
N ALA A 10 -21.17 8.38 -11.71
CA ALA A 10 -22.10 8.95 -10.71
C ALA A 10 -22.02 8.22 -9.35
N TYR A 11 -21.16 8.78 -8.51
CA TYR A 11 -20.91 8.46 -7.12
C TYR A 11 -22.21 8.60 -6.32
N ASN A 12 -22.47 7.66 -5.39
CA ASN A 12 -23.54 7.88 -4.43
C ASN A 12 -23.07 8.93 -3.42
N ALA A 13 -23.32 10.20 -3.73
CA ALA A 13 -23.00 11.38 -2.93
C ALA A 13 -23.51 11.33 -1.47
N LEU A 14 -24.33 10.35 -1.14
CA LEU A 14 -24.91 10.13 0.17
C LEU A 14 -24.09 9.19 1.08
N LEU A 15 -22.99 8.61 0.59
CA LEU A 15 -22.09 7.79 1.42
C LEU A 15 -21.06 8.69 2.11
N ASN A 16 -21.00 8.60 3.44
CA ASN A 16 -19.99 9.29 4.23
C ASN A 16 -18.72 8.43 4.36
N ASP A 17 -17.58 9.08 4.52
CA ASP A 17 -16.36 8.41 4.96
C ASP A 17 -16.64 7.66 6.26
N VAL A 18 -16.14 6.43 6.36
CA VAL A 18 -16.13 5.73 7.65
C VAL A 18 -14.92 6.24 8.40
N ASN A 19 -15.12 6.80 9.59
CA ASN A 19 -14.04 7.28 10.44
C ASN A 19 -14.33 6.91 11.89
N ASN A 20 -13.47 6.10 12.49
CA ASN A 20 -13.55 5.75 13.90
C ASN A 20 -12.16 5.71 14.54
N SER A 21 -12.09 5.22 15.78
CA SER A 21 -10.83 5.12 16.53
C SER A 21 -9.86 4.05 16.01
N LYS A 22 -10.31 3.16 15.12
CA LYS A 22 -9.53 2.06 14.56
C LYS A 22 -9.05 2.32 13.14
N GLY A 23 -9.74 3.18 12.40
CA GLY A 23 -9.37 3.48 11.03
C GLY A 23 -10.29 4.45 10.32
N THR A 24 -9.90 4.77 9.09
CA THR A 24 -10.71 5.48 8.12
C THR A 24 -10.81 4.70 6.82
N PHE A 25 -11.97 4.81 6.18
CA PHE A 25 -12.21 4.35 4.83
C PHE A 25 -12.89 5.49 4.09
N SER A 26 -12.21 6.00 3.06
CA SER A 26 -12.81 6.97 2.14
C SER A 26 -14.08 6.39 1.52
N ASN A 27 -15.06 7.23 1.27
CA ASN A 27 -16.35 6.85 0.71
C ASN A 27 -16.27 6.13 -0.66
N ASN A 28 -15.22 6.39 -1.44
CA ASN A 28 -14.89 5.72 -2.70
C ASN A 28 -13.94 4.52 -2.50
N GLY A 29 -13.51 4.26 -1.26
CA GLY A 29 -12.60 3.20 -0.87
C GLY A 29 -11.18 3.28 -1.40
N GLN A 30 -10.80 4.40 -2.04
CA GLN A 30 -9.47 4.59 -2.61
C GLN A 30 -8.41 4.78 -1.54
N THR A 31 -8.78 5.32 -0.39
CA THR A 31 -7.91 5.49 0.77
C THR A 31 -8.45 4.68 1.93
N VAL A 32 -7.59 3.82 2.48
CA VAL A 32 -7.84 3.03 3.69
C VAL A 32 -6.74 3.29 4.68
N THR A 33 -7.08 3.69 5.91
CA THR A 33 -6.11 3.94 6.98
C THR A 33 -6.46 3.10 8.20
N TRP A 34 -5.49 2.38 8.74
CA TRP A 34 -5.53 1.84 10.09
C TRP A 34 -4.87 2.83 11.03
N LYS A 35 -5.57 3.17 12.11
CA LYS A 35 -5.11 4.18 13.08
C LYS A 35 -4.47 3.54 14.29
N ASN A 36 -3.40 4.14 14.79
CA ASN A 36 -2.69 3.71 16.00
C ASN A 36 -2.32 2.22 15.97
N VAL A 37 -1.75 1.76 14.86
CA VAL A 37 -1.28 0.37 14.73
C VAL A 37 -0.10 0.15 15.68
N ASP A 38 -0.22 -0.81 16.59
CA ASP A 38 0.85 -1.17 17.52
C ASP A 38 1.93 -1.98 16.79
N MET A 39 2.99 -1.31 16.40
CA MET A 39 4.10 -1.93 15.65
C MET A 39 4.90 -2.91 16.51
N ARG A 40 4.77 -2.88 17.84
CA ARG A 40 5.36 -3.89 18.72
C ARG A 40 4.67 -5.24 18.55
N GLN A 41 3.36 -5.24 18.32
CA GLN A 41 2.59 -6.45 18.04
C GLN A 41 2.85 -6.95 16.62
N VAL A 42 2.89 -6.03 15.64
CA VAL A 42 3.15 -6.38 14.23
C VAL A 42 4.53 -6.99 14.04
N LEU A 43 5.57 -6.38 14.61
CA LEU A 43 6.96 -6.80 14.42
C LEU A 43 7.42 -7.81 15.48
N GLY A 44 6.68 -7.96 16.58
CA GLY A 44 7.02 -8.84 17.68
C GLY A 44 8.43 -8.61 18.22
N THR A 45 9.22 -9.69 18.32
CA THR A 45 10.59 -9.61 18.83
C THR A 45 11.54 -8.81 17.94
N LEU A 46 11.20 -8.61 16.67
CA LEU A 46 12.02 -7.83 15.74
C LEU A 46 12.00 -6.33 16.09
N TYR A 47 10.91 -5.84 16.69
CA TYR A 47 10.74 -4.43 17.05
C TYR A 47 11.91 -3.91 17.91
N ASN A 48 12.37 -4.72 18.87
CA ASN A 48 13.45 -4.33 19.77
C ASN A 48 14.85 -4.52 19.17
N LYS A 49 14.99 -5.35 18.13
CA LYS A 49 16.29 -5.74 17.58
C LYS A 49 16.73 -4.89 16.40
N TYR A 50 15.79 -4.44 15.58
CA TYR A 50 16.09 -3.73 14.34
C TYR A 50 15.45 -2.35 14.34
N THR A 51 15.99 -1.45 13.54
CA THR A 51 15.54 -0.05 13.39
C THR A 51 14.73 0.14 12.11
N GLN A 52 15.06 -0.62 11.07
CA GLN A 52 14.50 -0.48 9.73
C GLN A 52 14.02 -1.83 9.19
N PHE A 53 12.98 -1.78 8.36
CA PHE A 53 12.28 -2.94 7.86
C PHE A 53 11.88 -2.76 6.40
N ASN A 54 11.81 -3.87 5.69
CA ASN A 54 11.14 -3.98 4.41
C ASN A 54 9.80 -4.68 4.61
N LEU A 55 8.74 -4.07 4.12
CA LEU A 55 7.44 -4.69 3.90
C LEU A 55 7.36 -5.13 2.44
N ARG A 56 7.12 -6.41 2.19
CA ARG A 56 6.89 -6.94 0.86
C ARG A 56 5.44 -7.40 0.71
N VAL A 57 4.75 -6.91 -0.33
CA VAL A 57 3.48 -7.53 -0.74
C VAL A 57 3.83 -8.79 -1.53
N SER A 58 3.56 -9.96 -0.94
CA SER A 58 3.94 -11.25 -1.53
C SER A 58 2.84 -11.85 -2.37
N GLN A 59 1.59 -11.71 -1.93
CA GLN A 59 0.41 -12.22 -2.64
C GLN A 59 -0.80 -11.33 -2.36
N GLY A 60 -1.84 -11.49 -3.18
CA GLY A 60 -3.13 -10.95 -2.86
C GLY A 60 -4.23 -11.55 -3.72
N SER A 61 -5.46 -11.26 -3.33
CA SER A 61 -6.65 -11.59 -4.10
C SER A 61 -7.69 -10.51 -3.92
N PHE A 62 -8.61 -10.43 -4.87
CA PHE A 62 -9.77 -9.57 -4.76
C PHE A 62 -11.00 -10.26 -5.34
N ILE A 63 -12.17 -9.74 -4.99
CA ILE A 63 -13.45 -10.13 -5.58
C ILE A 63 -14.03 -8.88 -6.22
N THR A 64 -14.40 -8.96 -7.50
CA THR A 64 -15.10 -7.86 -8.18
C THR A 64 -16.44 -7.57 -7.49
N GLY A 65 -16.82 -6.30 -7.36
CA GLY A 65 -18.05 -5.89 -6.67
C GLY A 65 -19.31 -6.06 -7.51
N GLY A 66 -20.47 -6.10 -6.86
CA GLY A 66 -21.79 -6.29 -7.49
C GLY A 66 -22.23 -5.19 -8.47
N THR A 67 -21.56 -4.03 -8.43
CA THR A 67 -21.79 -2.89 -9.34
C THR A 67 -20.67 -2.73 -10.37
N ALA A 68 -19.75 -3.68 -10.48
CA ALA A 68 -18.73 -3.67 -11.51
C ALA A 68 -19.39 -3.61 -12.91
N GLN A 69 -19.07 -2.58 -13.70
CA GLN A 69 -19.49 -2.51 -15.09
C GLN A 69 -18.68 -3.51 -15.94
N ALA A 70 -19.22 -3.81 -17.11
CA ALA A 70 -18.98 -5.01 -17.91
C ALA A 70 -17.52 -5.40 -18.14
N ALA A 71 -17.36 -6.64 -18.62
CA ALA A 71 -16.11 -7.38 -18.82
C ALA A 71 -14.93 -6.65 -19.50
N ALA A 72 -15.19 -5.55 -20.22
CA ALA A 72 -14.16 -4.76 -20.88
C ALA A 72 -13.33 -3.90 -19.91
N ASP A 73 -13.86 -3.55 -18.74
CA ASP A 73 -13.25 -2.51 -17.89
C ASP A 73 -12.27 -3.08 -16.85
N PHE A 74 -12.41 -4.37 -16.51
CA PHE A 74 -11.46 -5.09 -15.66
C PHE A 74 -10.41 -5.88 -16.47
N GLY A 75 -10.72 -6.23 -17.73
CA GLY A 75 -9.80 -6.98 -18.59
C GLY A 75 -8.63 -6.09 -19.04
N GLY A 76 -7.47 -6.23 -18.40
CA GLY A 76 -6.26 -5.48 -18.75
C GLY A 76 -6.09 -4.15 -18.01
N GLY A 77 -6.95 -3.85 -17.04
CA GLY A 77 -6.77 -2.69 -16.16
C GLY A 77 -5.57 -2.89 -15.22
N ILE A 78 -4.81 -1.83 -14.97
CA ILE A 78 -3.73 -1.83 -13.99
C ILE A 78 -4.11 -0.88 -12.85
N MET A 79 -3.88 -1.30 -11.62
CA MET A 79 -3.95 -0.41 -10.45
C MET A 79 -2.61 -0.37 -9.73
N THR A 80 -2.37 0.72 -9.04
CA THR A 80 -1.24 0.89 -8.13
C THR A 80 -1.76 1.11 -6.72
N VAL A 81 -1.05 0.53 -5.76
CA VAL A 81 -1.25 0.75 -4.34
C VAL A 81 -0.02 1.49 -3.83
N ARG A 82 -0.23 2.63 -3.19
CA ARG A 82 0.79 3.37 -2.46
C ARG A 82 0.62 3.11 -0.97
N PHE A 83 1.72 2.92 -0.29
CA PHE A 83 1.77 2.81 1.17
C PHE A 83 2.24 4.15 1.75
N GLN A 84 1.62 4.53 2.86
CA GLN A 84 2.06 5.64 3.69
C GLN A 84 2.08 5.22 5.15
N GLY A 85 2.97 5.87 5.91
CA GLY A 85 3.10 5.67 7.34
C GLY A 85 4.45 5.08 7.74
N CYS A 86 4.67 5.01 9.05
CA CYS A 86 5.85 4.39 9.64
C CYS A 86 7.21 4.96 9.12
N GLU A 87 7.33 6.28 8.93
CA GLU A 87 8.57 6.99 8.53
C GLU A 87 9.33 6.26 7.39
N LEU A 88 8.86 6.47 6.15
CA LEU A 88 9.39 5.74 5.01
C LEU A 88 10.85 6.10 4.72
N VAL A 89 11.64 5.07 4.42
CA VAL A 89 13.03 5.21 3.99
C VAL A 89 13.10 5.48 2.49
N ASN A 90 12.21 4.86 1.71
CA ASN A 90 12.15 4.99 0.25
C ASN A 90 10.98 5.89 -0.18
N GLN A 91 10.96 7.12 0.31
CA GLN A 91 9.98 8.15 -0.05
C GLN A 91 10.02 8.48 -1.55
N THR A 92 8.87 8.87 -2.10
CA THR A 92 8.77 9.33 -3.49
C THR A 92 8.80 10.84 -3.61
N TYR A 93 9.50 11.33 -4.63
CA TYR A 93 9.53 12.74 -4.98
C TYR A 93 8.27 13.12 -5.77
N ASN A 94 7.52 14.10 -5.26
CA ASN A 94 6.38 14.66 -5.96
C ASN A 94 6.84 15.86 -6.80
N HIS A 95 6.95 15.67 -8.11
CA HIS A 95 7.37 16.72 -9.04
C HIS A 95 6.43 17.92 -9.10
N LEU A 96 5.14 17.75 -8.81
CA LEU A 96 4.18 18.85 -8.82
C LEU A 96 4.37 19.77 -7.62
N LEU A 97 4.66 19.19 -6.45
CA LEU A 97 4.87 19.93 -5.21
C LEU A 97 6.34 20.28 -4.95
N GLY A 98 7.27 19.70 -5.73
CA GLY A 98 8.70 19.92 -5.59
C GLY A 98 9.33 19.33 -4.32
N VAL A 99 8.65 18.42 -3.63
CA VAL A 99 9.05 17.87 -2.32
C VAL A 99 8.97 16.36 -2.28
N CYS A 100 9.79 15.73 -1.43
CA CYS A 100 9.59 14.33 -1.06
C CYS A 100 8.29 14.20 -0.26
N THR A 101 7.48 13.21 -0.61
CA THR A 101 6.25 12.85 0.10
C THR A 101 6.49 11.55 0.84
N ASP A 102 5.92 11.40 2.04
CA ASP A 102 6.00 10.18 2.84
C ASP A 102 5.08 9.08 2.29
N THR A 103 5.25 8.79 1.00
CA THR A 103 4.49 7.79 0.26
C THR A 103 5.44 6.95 -0.59
N SER A 104 5.19 5.66 -0.70
CA SER A 104 6.00 4.74 -1.50
C SER A 104 5.12 3.73 -2.27
N PRO A 105 5.41 3.41 -3.53
CA PRO A 105 4.67 2.38 -4.29
C PRO A 105 4.83 1.01 -3.62
N ALA A 106 3.71 0.40 -3.24
CA ALA A 106 3.68 -0.87 -2.53
C ALA A 106 3.30 -2.06 -3.41
N ALA A 107 2.47 -1.83 -4.44
CA ALA A 107 2.13 -2.83 -5.44
C ALA A 107 1.69 -2.16 -6.75
N ALA A 108 2.00 -2.78 -7.87
CA ALA A 108 1.28 -2.59 -9.12
C ALA A 108 0.60 -3.91 -9.49
N ILE A 109 -0.69 -3.86 -9.80
CA ILE A 109 -1.57 -5.02 -9.88
C ILE A 109 -2.29 -4.99 -11.21
N ALA A 110 -2.16 -6.08 -11.98
CA ALA A 110 -3.00 -6.29 -13.15
C ALA A 110 -4.32 -6.97 -12.75
N LEU A 111 -5.42 -6.47 -13.29
CA LEU A 111 -6.74 -7.06 -13.19
C LEU A 111 -6.92 -8.08 -14.32
N GLY A 112 -7.13 -9.34 -13.94
CA GLY A 112 -7.21 -10.46 -14.89
C GLY A 112 -8.61 -11.04 -15.11
N GLN A 113 -9.64 -10.54 -14.42
CA GLN A 113 -10.99 -11.13 -14.41
C GLN A 113 -12.04 -10.02 -14.41
N SER A 114 -13.12 -10.24 -15.17
CA SER A 114 -14.03 -9.15 -15.53
C SER A 114 -15.52 -9.47 -15.39
N THR A 115 -15.84 -10.59 -14.73
CA THR A 115 -17.21 -10.93 -14.35
C THR A 115 -17.51 -10.45 -12.93
N ILE A 116 -18.79 -10.19 -12.64
CA ILE A 116 -19.26 -9.68 -11.35
C ILE A 116 -19.11 -10.78 -10.27
N ASN A 117 -18.73 -10.39 -9.05
CA ASN A 117 -18.55 -11.28 -7.89
C ASN A 117 -17.58 -12.45 -8.15
N CYS A 118 -16.58 -12.24 -9.00
CA CYS A 118 -15.60 -13.25 -9.35
C CYS A 118 -14.31 -13.04 -8.54
N PRO A 119 -13.81 -14.07 -7.83
CA PRO A 119 -12.51 -14.00 -7.19
C PRO A 119 -11.40 -14.02 -8.23
N ALA A 120 -10.38 -13.20 -8.02
CA ALA A 120 -9.22 -13.09 -8.88
C ALA A 120 -7.94 -12.98 -8.05
N VAL A 121 -6.87 -13.59 -8.56
CA VAL A 121 -5.53 -13.46 -7.98
C VAL A 121 -4.93 -12.13 -8.42
N ILE A 122 -4.26 -11.45 -7.50
CA ILE A 122 -3.51 -10.23 -7.77
C ILE A 122 -2.18 -10.62 -8.41
N ASN A 123 -2.00 -10.26 -9.68
CA ASN A 123 -0.71 -10.39 -10.35
C ASN A 123 0.12 -9.14 -10.08
N ILE A 124 1.17 -9.28 -9.26
CA ILE A 124 2.07 -8.19 -8.89
C ILE A 124 3.08 -7.99 -10.02
N ILE A 125 2.95 -6.87 -10.74
CA ILE A 125 3.71 -6.57 -11.96
C ILE A 125 4.72 -5.43 -11.80
N GLY A 126 4.99 -5.00 -10.57
CA GLY A 126 5.85 -3.84 -10.29
C GLY A 126 6.44 -3.85 -8.89
N PRO A 127 6.83 -2.68 -8.36
CA PRO A 127 7.40 -2.55 -7.02
C PRO A 127 6.51 -3.27 -6.01
N ASN A 128 7.13 -4.10 -5.18
CA ASN A 128 6.42 -4.86 -4.16
C ASN A 128 7.11 -4.80 -2.81
N VAL A 129 8.07 -3.88 -2.63
CA VAL A 129 8.82 -3.68 -1.39
C VAL A 129 8.78 -2.21 -0.99
N VAL A 130 8.39 -1.97 0.25
CA VAL A 130 8.37 -0.66 0.91
C VAL A 130 9.33 -0.71 2.09
N SER A 131 10.22 0.27 2.21
CA SER A 131 11.20 0.34 3.29
C SER A 131 10.79 1.41 4.28
N PHE A 132 10.77 1.08 5.56
CA PHE A 132 10.26 1.96 6.61
C PHE A 132 11.05 1.82 7.92
N ARG A 133 10.98 2.85 8.77
CA ARG A 133 11.59 2.82 10.11
C ARG A 133 10.54 2.51 11.16
N LYS A 134 10.92 1.77 12.21
CA LYS A 134 9.96 1.57 13.31
C LYS A 134 9.62 2.92 13.97
N PRO A 135 8.35 3.17 14.33
CA PRO A 135 7.96 4.40 15.02
C PRO A 135 8.53 4.40 16.45
N ASN A 136 9.13 5.50 16.91
CA ASN A 136 9.76 5.57 18.24
C ASN A 136 8.78 5.33 19.40
N ASN A 137 7.54 5.83 19.28
CA ASN A 137 6.47 5.62 20.25
C ASN A 137 5.79 4.24 20.10
N GLY A 138 6.20 3.44 19.11
CA GLY A 138 5.67 2.12 18.77
C GLY A 138 4.29 2.08 18.13
N PHE A 139 3.73 3.24 17.79
CA PHE A 139 2.45 3.34 17.09
C PHE A 139 2.62 4.14 15.80
N CYS A 140 2.03 3.67 14.70
CA CYS A 140 1.92 4.47 13.48
C CYS A 140 0.53 4.28 12.86
N ASP A 141 0.09 5.28 12.11
CA ASP A 141 -1.01 5.08 11.17
C ASP A 141 -0.43 4.43 9.91
N ILE A 142 -1.19 3.50 9.33
CA ILE A 142 -0.84 2.84 8.07
C ILE A 142 -1.93 3.19 7.07
N THR A 143 -1.55 3.76 5.93
CA THR A 143 -2.49 4.11 4.87
C THR A 143 -2.13 3.38 3.58
N LEU A 144 -3.14 2.83 2.92
CA LEU A 144 -3.07 2.36 1.54
C LEU A 144 -3.92 3.25 0.65
N ASP A 145 -3.30 3.79 -0.39
CA ASP A 145 -3.98 4.55 -1.43
C ASP A 145 -3.96 3.80 -2.74
N TRP A 146 -5.12 3.71 -3.36
CA TRP A 146 -5.35 2.97 -4.58
C TRP A 146 -5.59 3.94 -5.72
N SER A 147 -4.90 3.73 -6.85
CA SER A 147 -5.12 4.50 -8.07
C SER A 147 -5.10 3.62 -9.30
N THR A 148 -6.06 3.81 -10.19
CA THR A 148 -6.09 3.15 -11.51
C THR A 148 -5.13 3.85 -12.48
N LEU A 149 -4.42 3.05 -13.28
CA LEU A 149 -3.71 3.49 -14.48
C LEU A 149 -4.61 3.13 -15.66
N GLU A 150 -4.93 4.10 -16.52
CA GLU A 150 -6.00 4.09 -17.55
C GLU A 150 -6.46 2.73 -18.10
N SER A 151 -7.78 2.56 -18.24
CA SER A 151 -8.41 1.54 -19.09
C SER A 151 -8.44 1.98 -20.56
N VAL A 152 -8.34 1.01 -21.48
CA VAL A 152 -8.34 1.18 -22.95
C VAL A 152 -9.57 1.95 -23.49
N THR A 153 -10.66 2.02 -22.72
CA THR A 153 -11.93 2.66 -23.09
C THR A 153 -12.16 4.04 -22.45
N GLY A 154 -11.18 4.58 -21.71
CA GLY A 154 -11.39 5.78 -20.89
C GLY A 154 -11.84 5.43 -19.46
N LYS A 155 -11.85 6.44 -18.58
CA LYS A 155 -11.97 6.30 -17.12
C LYS A 155 -13.31 5.67 -16.69
N ILE A 156 -13.38 4.36 -16.55
CA ILE A 156 -14.56 3.66 -16.02
C ILE A 156 -14.25 3.13 -14.62
N ALA A 157 -15.17 3.37 -13.68
CA ALA A 157 -14.99 3.02 -12.27
C ALA A 157 -14.97 1.50 -12.07
N GLN A 158 -13.81 0.96 -11.67
CA GLN A 158 -13.67 -0.45 -11.29
C GLN A 158 -14.12 -0.62 -9.84
N THR A 159 -15.06 -1.53 -9.59
CA THR A 159 -15.57 -1.81 -8.24
C THR A 159 -14.94 -3.08 -7.66
N ILE A 160 -14.16 -2.98 -6.59
CA ILE A 160 -13.66 -4.12 -5.82
C ILE A 160 -14.56 -4.33 -4.60
N GLY A 161 -15.17 -5.51 -4.47
CA GLY A 161 -16.04 -5.86 -3.36
C GLY A 161 -15.28 -6.33 -2.11
N HIS A 162 -14.20 -7.08 -2.30
CA HIS A 162 -13.32 -7.56 -1.23
C HIS A 162 -11.89 -7.63 -1.75
N TRP A 163 -10.91 -7.44 -0.87
CA TRP A 163 -9.50 -7.59 -1.18
C TRP A 163 -8.76 -8.17 0.02
N ALA A 164 -7.66 -8.85 -0.26
CA ALA A 164 -6.73 -9.35 0.75
C ALA A 164 -5.31 -9.25 0.21
N PHE A 165 -4.39 -8.82 1.08
CA PHE A 165 -2.95 -8.86 0.81
C PHE A 165 -2.26 -9.75 1.85
N LEU A 166 -1.31 -10.55 1.37
CA LEU A 166 -0.29 -11.15 2.19
C LEU A 166 0.94 -10.23 2.14
N CYS A 167 1.37 -9.76 3.31
CA CYS A 167 2.54 -8.91 3.46
C CYS A 167 3.56 -9.59 4.37
N ASP A 168 4.80 -9.67 3.90
CA ASP A 168 5.94 -10.15 4.67
C ASP A 168 6.74 -8.96 5.18
N ILE A 169 7.11 -8.94 6.46
CA ILE A 169 7.97 -7.90 7.02
C ILE A 169 9.27 -8.52 7.49
N PHE A 170 10.40 -8.00 7.01
CA PHE A 170 11.73 -8.47 7.34
C PHE A 170 12.69 -7.31 7.61
N PRO A 171 13.67 -7.48 8.52
CA PRO A 171 14.57 -6.41 8.90
C PRO A 171 15.54 -6.04 7.77
N ILE A 172 15.93 -4.77 7.72
CA ILE A 172 17.09 -4.31 6.95
C ILE A 172 18.31 -4.45 7.86
N LEU A 173 19.28 -5.25 7.43
CA LEU A 173 20.53 -5.40 8.14
C LEU A 173 21.42 -4.21 7.81
N GLU A 174 21.71 -3.38 8.80
CA GLU A 174 22.80 -2.41 8.68
C GLU A 174 24.12 -3.19 8.74
N SER A 175 24.98 -3.04 7.73
CA SER A 175 26.32 -3.59 7.79
C SER A 175 27.11 -2.79 8.83
N GLU A 176 27.34 -3.36 10.01
CA GLU A 176 28.36 -2.84 10.92
C GLU A 176 29.73 -3.13 10.29
N ILE A 177 30.25 -2.20 9.48
CA ILE A 177 31.69 -2.15 9.25
C ILE A 177 32.30 -1.69 10.58
N ASN A 178 32.68 -2.66 11.41
CA ASN A 178 33.62 -2.41 12.50
C ASN A 178 34.95 -2.03 11.85
N SER A 179 35.15 -0.75 11.54
CA SER A 179 36.48 -0.24 11.23
C SER A 179 37.30 -0.34 12.52
N LEU A 180 37.97 -1.47 12.69
CA LEU A 180 39.13 -1.59 13.55
C LEU A 180 40.20 -0.65 12.98
N ILE A 181 40.08 0.65 13.27
CA ILE A 181 41.21 1.55 13.26
C ILE A 181 42.06 1.11 14.46
N ASN A 182 42.86 0.07 14.23
CA ASN A 182 43.99 -0.24 15.08
C ASN A 182 44.86 1.01 15.09
N ASN A 183 44.88 1.69 16.24
CA ASN A 183 45.87 2.70 16.58
C ASN A 183 47.27 2.07 16.56
N TYR A 184 47.86 1.92 15.38
CA TYR A 184 49.31 1.78 15.26
C TYR A 184 49.89 3.19 15.16
N TYR A 185 50.23 3.75 16.32
CA TYR A 185 51.20 4.83 16.36
C TYR A 185 52.56 4.25 15.96
N PHE A 186 53.06 4.66 14.79
CA PHE A 186 54.49 4.59 14.48
C PHE A 186 55.13 5.85 15.06
N LEU A 187 55.91 5.67 16.13
CA LEU A 187 57.10 6.47 16.45
C LEU A 187 58.17 5.49 16.95
#